data_AF-A0A6B0UQQ4-F1
#
_entry.id   AF-A0A6B0UQQ4-F1
#
_cell.length_a   1.000
_cell.length_b   1.000
_cell.length_c   1.000
_cell.angle_alpha   90.00
_cell.angle_beta   90.00
_cell.angle_gamma   90.00
#
_symmetry.space_group_name_H-M   'P 1'
#
loop_
_entity.id
_entity.type
_entity.pdbx_description
1 polymer ?
#
loop_
_entity_poly.entity_id
_entity_poly.type
_entity_poly.pdbx_seq_one_letter_code
_entity_poly.pdbx_strand_id
1 'polypeptide(L)'
;MLRAKILFIMLAFTHGISGSTDEENRPSMKLGVHFLCDTSFVENRMKKPSSNSSVLTYLNVMLHTAEVYFRDLECPDIELYLVGLYNTTKEEEDEFEVTERVKPNIIHMDGPFTLAFLQEWVERKWQVQ
;
A
#
# COMPACT_ATOMS: atom_id res chain seq x y z
N MET A 1 -9.78 -22.41 -20.58
CA MET A 1 -8.88 -22.01 -19.47
C MET A 1 -8.52 -20.56 -19.66
N LEU A 2 -9.16 -19.67 -18.89
CA LEU A 2 -8.65 -18.33 -18.56
C LEU A 2 -9.48 -17.83 -17.38
N ARG A 3 -8.95 -17.95 -16.16
CA ARG A 3 -9.51 -17.32 -14.94
C ARG A 3 -8.51 -16.25 -14.52
N ALA A 4 -8.60 -15.08 -15.12
CA ALA A 4 -8.09 -13.85 -14.54
C ALA A 4 -9.33 -13.10 -14.05
N LYS A 5 -9.70 -13.32 -12.79
CA LYS A 5 -10.78 -12.59 -12.13
C LYS A 5 -10.15 -11.84 -10.95
N ILE A 6 -10.42 -10.54 -10.97
CA ILE A 6 -10.37 -9.59 -9.86
C ILE A 6 -9.04 -8.83 -9.73
N LEU A 7 -8.97 -7.75 -10.50
CA LEU A 7 -8.31 -6.51 -10.08
C LEU A 7 -9.32 -5.39 -10.34
N PHE A 8 -10.16 -5.06 -9.36
CA PHE A 8 -11.02 -3.88 -9.42
C PHE A 8 -10.24 -2.69 -8.84
N ILE A 9 -9.45 -2.04 -9.69
CA ILE A 9 -8.97 -0.69 -9.42
C ILE A 9 -10.06 0.25 -9.97
N MET A 10 -10.94 0.73 -9.09
CA MET A 10 -11.93 1.75 -9.42
C MET A 10 -11.22 3.12 -9.52
N LEU A 11 -10.52 3.37 -10.61
CA LEU A 11 -10.10 4.72 -10.99
C LEU A 11 -11.25 5.38 -11.76
N ALA A 12 -12.09 6.12 -11.04
CA ALA A 12 -13.11 6.96 -11.63
C ALA A 12 -12.44 8.21 -12.23
N PHE A 13 -12.02 8.14 -13.50
CA PHE A 13 -11.62 9.32 -14.26
C PHE A 13 -12.87 10.11 -14.66
N THR A 14 -13.19 11.15 -13.90
CA THR A 14 -14.06 12.21 -14.39
C THR A 14 -13.19 13.25 -15.09
N HIS A 15 -13.58 13.61 -16.32
CA HIS A 15 -12.99 14.58 -17.25
C HIS A 15 -11.96 14.00 -18.23
N GLY A 16 -12.48 13.66 -19.41
CA GLY A 16 -11.67 13.33 -20.58
C GLY A 16 -10.88 14.54 -21.08
N ILE A 17 -9.64 14.26 -21.50
CA ILE A 17 -8.86 15.16 -22.34
C ILE A 17 -8.39 14.36 -23.55
N SER A 18 -8.74 14.89 -24.71
CA SER A 18 -8.39 14.47 -26.06
C SER A 18 -6.97 14.92 -26.40
N GLY A 19 -6.15 14.08 -27.05
CA GLY A 19 -5.03 14.57 -27.89
C GLY A 19 -3.73 13.75 -27.97
N SER A 20 -3.54 13.12 -29.14
CA SER A 20 -2.33 12.95 -29.97
C SER A 20 -1.01 12.29 -29.50
N THR A 21 -0.62 11.31 -30.33
CA THR A 21 0.72 10.83 -30.74
C THR A 21 1.64 10.17 -29.70
N ASP A 22 1.52 8.84 -29.68
CA ASP A 22 2.50 7.77 -29.49
C ASP A 22 3.92 8.19 -29.06
N GLU A 23 4.25 7.83 -27.81
CA GLU A 23 5.49 8.03 -27.01
C GLU A 23 5.69 9.35 -26.24
N GLU A 24 5.30 10.54 -26.73
CA GLU A 24 5.61 11.82 -26.04
C GLU A 24 4.56 12.30 -25.01
N ASN A 25 3.39 11.66 -24.96
CA ASN A 25 2.26 12.05 -24.09
C ASN A 25 1.73 10.87 -23.27
N ARG A 26 2.60 10.07 -22.65
CA ARG A 26 2.12 9.14 -21.62
C ARG A 26 1.50 9.97 -20.49
N PRO A 27 0.23 9.74 -20.12
CA PRO A 27 -0.35 10.41 -18.96
C PRO A 27 0.57 10.17 -17.76
N SER A 28 0.85 11.21 -16.98
CA SER A 28 1.67 11.08 -15.77
C SER A 28 0.83 11.37 -14.54
N MET A 29 1.09 10.62 -13.47
CA MET A 29 0.39 10.73 -12.21
C MET A 29 1.39 10.68 -11.06
N LYS A 30 1.30 11.64 -10.14
CA LYS A 30 2.04 11.59 -8.88
C LYS A 30 1.10 11.11 -7.78
N LEU A 31 1.48 10.05 -7.09
CA LEU A 31 0.70 9.47 -6.00
C LEU A 31 1.50 9.50 -4.71
N GLY A 32 0.97 10.25 -3.74
CA GLY A 32 1.48 10.25 -2.39
C GLY A 32 1.05 9.00 -1.64
N VAL A 33 2.00 8.31 -1.00
CA VAL A 33 1.77 7.06 -0.27
C VAL A 33 1.99 7.26 1.23
N HIS A 34 1.01 6.88 2.03
CA HIS A 34 1.16 6.69 3.47
C HIS A 34 1.41 5.20 3.75
N PHE A 35 2.48 4.88 4.48
CA PHE A 35 2.67 3.53 5.00
C PHE A 35 2.08 3.43 6.40
N LEU A 36 1.24 2.40 6.59
CA LEU A 36 0.83 1.93 7.89
C LEU A 36 1.73 0.74 8.27
N CYS A 37 2.42 0.85 9.40
CA CYS A 37 3.34 -0.18 9.88
C CYS A 37 2.81 -0.79 11.17
N ASP A 38 2.52 -2.08 11.12
CA ASP A 38 2.15 -2.85 12.28
C ASP A 38 3.31 -2.95 13.29
N THR A 39 2.97 -3.22 14.53
CA THR A 39 3.92 -3.41 15.62
C THR A 39 4.93 -4.51 15.29
N SER A 40 4.53 -5.57 14.58
CA SER A 40 5.44 -6.63 14.15
C SER A 40 6.50 -6.13 13.16
N PHE A 41 6.13 -5.27 12.20
CA PHE A 41 7.07 -4.62 11.29
C PHE A 41 8.01 -3.69 12.05
N VAL A 42 7.48 -2.87 12.96
CA VAL A 42 8.28 -1.96 13.78
C VAL A 42 9.31 -2.73 14.62
N GLU A 43 8.89 -3.79 15.30
CA GLU A 43 9.78 -4.63 16.12
C GLU A 43 10.87 -5.33 15.31
N ASN A 44 10.60 -5.68 14.06
CA ASN A 44 11.55 -6.43 13.22
C ASN A 44 12.42 -5.54 12.35
N ARG A 45 11.91 -4.38 11.92
CA ARG A 45 12.56 -3.52 10.90
C ARG A 45 12.96 -2.15 11.42
N MET A 46 12.31 -1.64 12.48
CA MET A 46 12.66 -0.34 13.08
C MET A 46 13.60 -0.42 14.30
N LYS A 47 14.10 -1.61 14.65
CA LYS A 47 15.20 -1.73 15.63
C LYS A 47 16.43 -0.94 15.16
N LYS A 48 17.25 -0.53 16.15
CA LYS A 48 18.39 0.37 15.99
C LYS A 48 19.12 0.08 14.67
N PRO A 49 19.07 1.00 13.69
CA PRO A 49 19.55 0.71 12.37
C PRO A 49 21.03 0.33 12.43
N SER A 50 21.44 -0.66 11.64
CA SER A 50 22.85 -0.75 11.26
C SER A 50 23.25 0.60 10.66
N SER A 51 24.49 1.06 10.84
CA SER A 51 24.95 2.35 10.32
C SER A 51 24.66 2.58 8.82
N ASN A 52 24.35 1.51 8.08
CA ASN A 52 24.20 1.49 6.63
C ASN A 52 22.75 1.33 6.14
N SER A 53 21.73 1.24 7.00
CA SER A 53 20.35 0.98 6.56
C SER A 53 19.30 1.62 7.46
N SER A 54 18.41 2.43 6.90
CA SER A 54 17.25 3.01 7.59
C SER A 54 15.94 2.43 7.05
N VAL A 55 14.88 2.44 7.87
CA VAL A 55 13.53 1.99 7.43
C VAL A 55 12.98 2.87 6.33
N LEU A 56 13.27 4.17 6.36
CA LEU A 56 12.91 5.09 5.29
C LEU A 56 13.55 4.68 3.96
N THR A 57 14.83 4.27 3.98
CA THR A 57 15.50 3.72 2.79
C THR A 57 14.79 2.47 2.28
N TYR A 58 14.42 1.55 3.18
CA TYR A 58 13.69 0.33 2.81
C TYR A 58 12.34 0.64 2.14
N LEU A 59 11.56 1.56 2.72
CA LEU A 59 10.25 1.94 2.19
C LEU A 59 10.38 2.69 0.85
N ASN A 60 11.36 3.57 0.69
CA ASN A 60 11.60 4.25 -0.58
C ASN A 60 12.02 3.27 -1.69
N VAL A 61 12.86 2.28 -1.37
CA VAL A 61 13.20 1.20 -2.32
C VAL A 61 11.95 0.41 -2.72
N MET A 62 11.04 0.15 -1.77
CA MET A 62 9.77 -0.52 -2.07
C MET A 62 8.92 0.30 -3.05
N LEU A 63 8.79 1.61 -2.84
CA LEU A 63 8.06 2.51 -3.75
C LEU A 63 8.69 2.50 -5.16
N HIS A 64 10.00 2.69 -5.27
CA HIS A 64 10.68 2.65 -6.58
C HIS A 64 10.55 1.30 -7.28
N THR A 65 10.54 0.21 -6.52
CA THR A 65 10.32 -1.12 -7.08
C THR A 65 8.89 -1.23 -7.65
N ALA A 66 7.88 -0.69 -6.97
CA ALA A 66 6.51 -0.67 -7.45
C ALA A 66 6.34 0.21 -8.71
N GLU A 67 7.03 1.36 -8.80
CA GLU A 67 7.06 2.20 -10.02
C GLU A 67 7.61 1.42 -11.23
N VAL A 68 8.69 0.66 -11.03
CA VAL A 68 9.25 -0.22 -12.08
C VAL A 68 8.20 -1.24 -12.55
N TYR A 69 7.48 -1.88 -11.61
CA TYR A 69 6.40 -2.81 -11.95
C TYR A 69 5.27 -2.15 -12.73
N PHE A 70 4.86 -0.93 -12.38
CA PHE A 70 3.81 -0.22 -13.12
C PHE A 70 4.23 0.09 -14.55
N ARG A 71 5.49 0.47 -14.77
CA ARG A 71 6.03 0.69 -16.11
C ARG A 71 6.00 -0.58 -16.96
N ASP A 72 6.34 -1.73 -16.37
CA ASP A 72 6.32 -3.03 -17.06
C ASP A 72 4.89 -3.49 -17.40
N LEU A 73 3.89 -3.01 -16.67
CA LEU A 73 2.46 -3.26 -16.92
C LEU A 73 1.83 -2.24 -17.88
N GLU A 74 2.63 -1.45 -18.60
CA GLU A 74 2.18 -0.40 -19.53
C GLU A 74 1.21 0.62 -18.90
N CYS A 75 1.33 0.85 -17.60
CA CYS A 75 0.58 1.90 -16.92
C CYS A 75 1.04 3.30 -17.38
N PRO A 76 0.23 4.35 -17.13
CA PRO A 76 0.69 5.74 -17.13
C PRO A 76 2.00 5.91 -16.35
N ASP A 77 2.74 6.98 -16.58
CA ASP A 77 3.95 7.26 -15.81
C ASP A 77 3.57 7.61 -14.37
N ILE A 78 3.75 6.67 -13.44
CA ILE A 78 3.35 6.80 -12.04
C ILE A 78 4.58 7.08 -11.20
N GLU A 79 4.63 8.25 -10.57
CA GLU A 79 5.62 8.62 -9.55
C GLU A 79 5.00 8.43 -8.17
N LEU A 80 5.53 7.48 -7.41
CA LEU A 80 5.17 7.19 -6.03
C LEU A 80 6.15 7.90 -5.09
N TYR A 81 5.62 8.65 -4.12
CA TYR A 81 6.46 9.29 -3.11
C TYR A 81 5.87 9.12 -1.72
N LEU A 82 6.76 8.96 -0.74
CA LEU A 82 6.38 8.80 0.66
C LEU A 82 5.84 10.12 1.22
N VAL A 83 4.57 10.12 1.65
CA VAL A 83 3.95 11.27 2.32
C VAL A 83 4.02 11.14 3.83
N GLY A 84 3.85 9.93 4.35
CA GLY A 84 3.84 9.71 5.78
C GLY A 84 4.04 8.26 6.18
N LEU A 85 4.44 8.10 7.43
CA LEU A 85 4.56 6.81 8.08
C LEU A 85 3.74 6.87 9.37
N TYR A 86 2.87 5.89 9.55
CA TYR A 86 2.11 5.72 10.78
C TYR A 86 2.38 4.34 11.36
N ASN A 87 2.89 4.31 12.58
CA ASN A 87 3.09 3.07 13.32
C ASN A 87 1.84 2.84 14.17
N THR A 88 1.16 1.72 13.96
CA THR A 88 -0.02 1.37 14.76
C THR A 88 0.37 0.88 16.15
N THR A 89 -0.57 0.96 17.08
CA THR A 89 -0.47 0.21 18.35
C THR A 89 -1.16 -1.15 18.23
N LYS A 90 -0.91 -2.04 19.19
CA LYS A 90 -1.61 -3.34 19.23
C LYS A 90 -3.12 -3.18 19.39
N GLU A 91 -3.54 -2.19 20.19
CA GLU A 91 -4.95 -1.90 20.39
C GLU A 91 -5.63 -1.41 19.10
N GLU A 92 -4.91 -0.67 18.25
CA GLU A 92 -5.43 -0.26 16.94
C GLU A 92 -5.48 -1.43 15.96
N GLU A 93 -4.46 -2.29 15.97
CA GLU A 93 -4.44 -3.51 15.17
C GLU A 93 -5.60 -4.44 15.52
N ASP A 94 -5.95 -4.58 16.80
CA ASP A 94 -7.10 -5.37 17.23
C ASP A 94 -8.45 -4.85 16.70
N GLU A 95 -8.54 -3.58 16.24
CA GLU A 95 -9.76 -3.04 15.60
C GLU A 95 -9.95 -3.52 14.16
N PHE A 96 -8.88 -3.89 13.45
CA PHE A 96 -8.95 -4.23 12.03
C PHE A 96 -8.34 -5.59 11.65
N GLU A 97 -7.43 -6.15 12.44
CA GLU A 97 -6.84 -7.45 12.18
C GLU A 97 -7.83 -8.57 12.54
N VAL A 98 -8.20 -9.36 11.54
CA VAL A 98 -9.02 -10.55 11.75
C VAL A 98 -8.11 -11.75 11.70
N THR A 99 -7.98 -12.43 12.84
CA THR A 99 -7.16 -13.64 12.92
C THR A 99 -7.95 -14.83 13.42
N GLU A 100 -7.66 -16.00 12.86
CA GLU A 100 -8.21 -17.28 13.29
C GLU A 100 -7.09 -18.17 13.83
N ARG A 101 -7.31 -18.74 15.02
CA ARG A 101 -6.39 -19.71 15.60
C ARG A 101 -6.70 -21.10 15.06
N VAL A 102 -5.94 -21.53 14.06
CA VAL A 102 -6.13 -22.83 13.40
C VAL A 102 -5.55 -23.99 14.23
N LYS A 103 -4.48 -23.74 14.99
CA LYS A 103 -3.85 -24.70 15.92
C LYS A 103 -3.22 -23.97 17.12
N PRO A 104 -2.85 -24.65 18.22
CA PRO A 104 -1.98 -24.05 19.23
C PRO A 104 -0.74 -23.45 18.57
N ASN A 105 -0.51 -22.15 18.79
CA ASN A 105 0.59 -21.36 18.22
C ASN A 105 0.55 -21.13 16.69
N ILE A 106 -0.55 -21.47 16.01
CA ILE A 106 -0.76 -21.10 14.59
C ILE A 106 -1.92 -20.13 14.52
N ILE A 107 -1.58 -18.87 14.23
CA ILE A 107 -2.53 -17.78 14.00
C ILE A 107 -2.50 -17.49 12.51
N HIS A 108 -3.67 -17.54 11.87
CA HIS A 108 -3.84 -17.22 10.46
C HIS A 108 -4.55 -15.88 10.34
N MET A 109 -4.05 -14.98 9.52
CA MET A 109 -4.73 -13.72 9.22
C MET A 109 -5.74 -13.92 8.09
N ASP A 110 -6.98 -13.51 8.32
CA ASP A 110 -7.99 -13.44 7.26
C ASP A 110 -7.77 -12.15 6.46
N GLY A 111 -7.05 -12.27 5.34
CA GLY A 111 -6.68 -11.14 4.50
C GLY A 111 -7.88 -10.32 4.01
N PRO A 112 -8.93 -10.93 3.41
CA PRO A 112 -10.11 -10.20 2.96
C PRO A 112 -10.82 -9.39 4.05
N PHE A 113 -11.09 -9.98 5.22
CA PHE A 113 -11.76 -9.24 6.30
C PHE A 113 -10.84 -8.21 6.95
N THR A 114 -9.55 -8.53 7.12
CA THR A 114 -8.56 -7.58 7.62
C THR A 114 -8.48 -6.34 6.72
N LEU A 115 -8.49 -6.53 5.40
CA LEU A 115 -8.48 -5.42 4.45
C LEU A 115 -9.76 -4.57 4.55
N ALA A 116 -10.93 -5.20 4.68
CA ALA A 116 -12.19 -4.49 4.79
C ALA A 116 -12.25 -3.61 6.05
N PHE A 117 -11.89 -4.18 7.21
CA PHE A 117 -11.87 -3.41 8.46
C PHE A 117 -10.75 -2.38 8.51
N LEU A 118 -9.60 -2.66 7.89
CA LEU A 118 -8.54 -1.67 7.76
C LEU A 118 -9.02 -0.46 6.96
N GLN A 119 -9.74 -0.67 5.85
CA GLN A 119 -10.31 0.42 5.07
C GLN A 119 -11.27 1.26 5.92
N GLU A 120 -12.21 0.63 6.64
CA GLU A 120 -13.13 1.34 7.54
C GLU A 120 -12.39 2.11 8.63
N TRP A 121 -11.36 1.50 9.23
CA TRP A 121 -10.54 2.12 10.27
C TRP A 121 -9.80 3.36 9.75
N VAL A 122 -9.17 3.27 8.56
CA VAL A 122 -8.49 4.40 7.93
C VAL A 122 -9.48 5.52 7.62
N GLU A 123 -10.65 5.19 7.07
CA GLU A 123 -11.69 6.19 6.80
C GLU A 123 -12.13 6.91 8.07
N ARG A 124 -12.34 6.20 9.19
CA ARG A 124 -12.69 6.83 10.48
C ARG A 124 -11.58 7.73 11.03
N LYS A 125 -10.33 7.29 10.96
CA LYS A 125 -9.18 8.00 11.57
C LYS A 125 -8.72 9.18 10.71
N TRP A 126 -8.86 9.08 9.39
CA TRP A 126 -8.27 10.02 8.44
C TRP A 126 -9.29 10.98 7.80
N GLN A 127 -10.60 10.79 7.99
CA GLN A 127 -11.63 11.78 7.61
C GLN A 127 -11.82 12.94 8.61
N VAL A 128 -10.87 13.17 9.53
CA VAL A 128 -10.91 14.28 10.51
C VAL A 128 -9.81 15.33 10.24
N GLN A 129 -9.45 15.58 8.98
CA GLN A 129 -8.58 16.71 8.60
C GLN A 129 -9.30 17.74 7.76
#